data_AF-A0A484D3P8-F1
#
_entry.id   AF-A0A484D3P8-F1
#
_cell.length_a   1.000
_cell.length_b   1.000
_cell.length_c   1.000
_cell.angle_alpha   90.00
_cell.angle_beta   90.00
_cell.angle_gamma   90.00
#
_symmetry.space_group_name_H-M   'P 1'
#
loop_
_entity.id
_entity.type
_entity.pdbx_description
1 polymer ?
#
loop_
_entity_poly.entity_id
_entity_poly.type
_entity_poly.pdbx_seq_one_letter_code
_entity_poly.pdbx_strand_id
1 'polypeptide(L)'
;MLCTVSDHKTHDVVPLKEEYDGKKAKLGKTEAEIQQMIQKRQRKIQEIRHSVELSEEDADREIAGGVQVFTALKECVERSQAELINTIKEKRRKTEKQAERLIKELEQEISELKKRSTEVEQLSQSEDHLHFHQSFVSLNAAPPTKDWTQVRIRPPHEGTVVSLICYIASSYYYNTNFTTLDIIQYSL
;
A
#
# COMPACT_ATOMS: atom_id res chain seq x y z
N MET A 1 -71.88 53.64 -34.84
CA MET A 1 -72.44 52.73 -35.87
C MET A 1 -72.91 51.48 -35.18
N LEU A 2 -74.23 51.22 -35.14
CA LEU A 2 -74.80 50.00 -34.55
C LEU A 2 -74.78 48.91 -35.61
N CYS A 3 -73.93 47.89 -35.45
CA CYS A 3 -74.02 46.68 -36.26
C CYS A 3 -75.34 45.93 -36.07
N THR A 4 -76.04 46.17 -34.94
CA THR A 4 -77.25 45.46 -34.52
C THR A 4 -78.51 45.85 -35.30
N VAL A 5 -78.47 46.94 -36.08
CA VAL A 5 -79.65 47.46 -36.82
C VAL A 5 -79.53 47.25 -38.34
N SER A 6 -78.33 46.96 -38.85
CA SER A 6 -78.11 46.70 -40.28
C SER A 6 -77.81 45.21 -40.50
N ASP A 7 -78.44 44.60 -41.50
CA ASP A 7 -78.46 43.15 -41.76
C ASP A 7 -77.19 42.63 -42.47
N HIS A 8 -76.01 43.05 -42.00
CA HIS A 8 -74.71 42.62 -42.55
C HIS A 8 -74.27 41.33 -41.85
N LYS A 9 -74.80 40.22 -42.38
CA LYS A 9 -74.55 38.82 -41.99
C LYS A 9 -73.10 38.34 -42.08
N THR A 10 -72.13 39.22 -42.29
CA THR A 10 -70.74 38.86 -42.56
C THR A 10 -69.86 38.77 -41.31
N HIS A 11 -70.40 39.06 -40.12
CA HIS A 11 -69.67 38.87 -38.87
C HIS A 11 -70.60 38.54 -37.71
N ASP A 12 -70.10 37.68 -36.81
CA ASP A 12 -70.79 37.29 -35.59
C ASP A 12 -70.65 38.41 -34.54
N VAL A 13 -71.78 38.83 -33.96
CA VAL A 13 -71.85 39.93 -33.00
C VAL A 13 -72.25 39.36 -31.64
N VAL A 14 -71.26 39.19 -30.77
CA VAL A 14 -71.46 38.69 -29.40
C VAL A 14 -71.70 39.87 -28.44
N PRO A 15 -72.68 39.80 -27.52
CA PRO A 15 -72.85 40.81 -26.49
C PRO A 15 -71.58 41.01 -25.66
N LEU A 16 -71.18 42.27 -25.44
CA LEU A 16 -69.95 42.61 -24.70
C LEU A 16 -69.84 41.92 -23.34
N LYS A 17 -70.96 41.75 -22.64
CA LYS A 17 -71.02 41.07 -21.33
C LYS A 17 -70.65 39.60 -21.43
N GLU A 18 -71.14 38.90 -22.46
CA GLU A 18 -70.84 37.48 -22.69
C GLU A 18 -69.36 37.28 -23.04
N GLU A 19 -68.82 38.13 -23.92
CA GLU A 19 -67.38 38.11 -24.26
C GLU A 19 -66.50 38.43 -23.04
N TYR A 20 -66.92 39.39 -22.19
CA TYR A 20 -66.24 39.71 -20.92
C TYR A 20 -66.23 38.52 -19.96
N ASP A 21 -67.40 37.89 -19.72
CA ASP A 21 -67.53 36.76 -18.81
C ASP A 21 -66.70 35.56 -19.30
N GLY A 22 -66.70 35.29 -20.62
CA GLY A 22 -65.88 34.27 -21.25
C GLY A 22 -64.37 34.52 -21.10
N LYS A 23 -63.91 35.76 -21.33
CA LYS A 23 -62.51 36.14 -21.10
C LYS A 23 -62.11 36.06 -19.64
N LYS A 24 -62.98 36.48 -18.72
CA LYS A 24 -62.75 36.42 -17.28
C LYS A 24 -62.61 34.98 -16.78
N ALA A 25 -63.46 34.07 -17.26
CA ALA A 25 -63.36 32.65 -16.96
C ALA A 25 -62.05 32.03 -17.48
N LYS A 26 -61.64 32.37 -18.72
CA LYS A 26 -60.33 31.97 -19.27
C LYS A 26 -59.18 32.49 -18.40
N LEU A 27 -59.25 33.74 -17.97
CA LEU A 27 -58.22 34.35 -17.13
C LEU A 27 -58.06 33.62 -15.79
N GLY A 28 -59.18 33.27 -15.14
CA GLY A 28 -59.17 32.47 -13.91
C GLY A 28 -58.57 31.06 -14.10
N LYS A 29 -58.82 30.42 -15.25
CA LYS A 29 -58.19 29.13 -15.59
C LYS A 29 -56.69 29.28 -15.78
N THR A 30 -56.25 30.30 -16.54
CA THR A 30 -54.82 30.61 -16.73
C THR A 30 -54.13 30.91 -15.40
N GLU A 31 -54.78 31.66 -14.51
CA GLU A 31 -54.24 31.95 -13.17
C GLU A 31 -54.05 30.67 -12.35
N ALA A 32 -55.03 29.76 -12.34
CA ALA A 32 -54.92 28.47 -11.65
C ALA A 32 -53.78 27.60 -12.22
N GLU A 33 -53.61 27.56 -13.55
CA GLU A 33 -52.52 26.85 -14.21
C GLU A 33 -51.15 27.44 -13.82
N ILE A 34 -51.03 28.77 -13.77
CA ILE A 34 -49.80 29.47 -13.31
C ILE A 34 -49.51 29.12 -11.84
N GLN A 35 -50.51 29.11 -10.96
CA GLN A 35 -50.30 28.77 -9.55
C GLN A 35 -49.83 27.31 -9.37
N GLN A 36 -50.42 26.36 -10.11
CA GLN A 36 -49.94 24.97 -10.10
C GLN A 36 -48.50 24.86 -10.61
N MET A 37 -48.17 25.61 -11.66
CA MET A 37 -46.83 25.69 -12.21
C MET A 37 -45.79 26.25 -11.22
N ILE A 38 -46.18 27.23 -10.41
CA ILE A 38 -45.34 27.79 -9.34
C ILE A 38 -45.09 26.73 -8.28
N GLN A 39 -46.14 26.08 -7.77
CA GLN A 39 -46.02 25.03 -6.73
C GLN A 39 -45.14 23.86 -7.19
N LYS A 40 -45.30 23.41 -8.44
CA LYS A 40 -44.44 22.35 -9.03
C LYS A 40 -42.97 22.77 -9.05
N ARG A 41 -42.67 24.00 -9.47
CA ARG A 41 -41.29 24.52 -9.50
C ARG A 41 -40.71 24.69 -8.10
N GLN A 42 -41.50 25.14 -7.12
CA GLN A 42 -41.08 25.23 -5.72
C GLN A 42 -40.73 23.85 -5.16
N ARG A 43 -41.55 22.83 -5.40
CA ARG A 43 -41.23 21.44 -5.01
C ARG A 43 -39.95 20.97 -5.67
N LYS A 44 -39.79 21.24 -6.97
CA LYS A 44 -38.59 20.82 -7.70
C LYS A 44 -37.32 21.46 -7.18
N ILE A 45 -37.38 22.72 -6.73
CA ILE A 45 -36.26 23.40 -6.06
C ILE A 45 -35.87 22.66 -4.78
N GLN A 46 -36.84 22.22 -3.95
CA GLN A 46 -36.55 21.48 -2.73
C GLN A 46 -35.94 20.11 -3.02
N GLU A 47 -36.46 19.39 -4.02
CA GLU A 47 -35.88 18.11 -4.46
C GLU A 47 -34.42 18.26 -4.92
N ILE A 48 -34.14 19.30 -5.71
CA ILE A 48 -32.78 19.56 -6.21
C ILE A 48 -31.84 19.91 -5.05
N ARG A 49 -32.28 20.75 -4.10
CA ARG A 49 -31.47 21.09 -2.91
C ARG A 49 -31.12 19.85 -2.09
N HIS A 50 -32.10 19.01 -1.81
CA HIS A 50 -31.88 17.78 -1.07
C HIS A 50 -30.94 16.81 -1.81
N SER A 51 -31.06 16.72 -3.14
CA SER A 51 -30.15 15.91 -3.95
C SER A 51 -28.70 16.42 -3.91
N VAL A 52 -28.49 17.73 -3.78
CA VAL A 52 -27.15 18.31 -3.64
C VAL A 52 -26.58 17.96 -2.26
N GLU A 53 -27.36 18.11 -1.19
CA GLU A 53 -26.96 17.74 0.17
C GLU A 53 -26.51 16.26 0.25
N LEU A 54 -27.31 15.34 -0.32
CA LEU A 54 -26.96 13.92 -0.37
C LEU A 54 -25.69 13.67 -1.19
N SER A 55 -25.50 14.39 -2.30
CA SER A 55 -24.28 14.27 -3.12
C SER A 55 -23.04 14.76 -2.38
N GLU A 56 -23.17 15.79 -1.53
CA GLU A 56 -22.08 16.29 -0.69
C GLU A 56 -21.73 15.25 0.39
N GLU A 57 -22.73 14.69 1.08
CA GLU A 57 -22.54 13.62 2.07
C GLU A 57 -21.89 12.37 1.45
N ASP A 58 -22.30 11.99 0.23
CA ASP A 58 -21.71 10.88 -0.51
C ASP A 58 -20.25 11.16 -0.88
N ALA A 59 -19.94 12.37 -1.35
CA ALA A 59 -18.57 12.77 -1.68
C ALA A 59 -17.66 12.74 -0.45
N ASP A 60 -18.13 13.26 0.69
CA ASP A 60 -17.38 13.24 1.95
C ASP A 60 -17.12 11.80 2.43
N ARG A 61 -18.10 10.92 2.28
CA ARG A 61 -17.94 9.49 2.61
C ARG A 61 -16.91 8.81 1.72
N GLU A 62 -16.93 9.05 0.41
CA GLU A 62 -15.95 8.50 -0.52
C GLU A 62 -14.53 9.03 -0.24
N ILE A 63 -14.39 10.31 0.09
CA ILE A 63 -13.12 10.90 0.51
C ILE A 63 -12.61 10.22 1.78
N ALA A 64 -13.45 10.05 2.79
CA ALA A 64 -13.08 9.41 4.04
C ALA A 64 -12.65 7.94 3.84
N GLY A 65 -13.39 7.19 3.02
CA GLY A 65 -13.04 5.82 2.63
C GLY A 65 -11.70 5.75 1.90
N GLY A 66 -11.49 6.64 0.93
CA GLY A 66 -10.22 6.75 0.21
C GLY A 66 -9.04 7.04 1.13
N VAL A 67 -9.17 8.01 2.05
CA VAL A 67 -8.14 8.34 3.04
C VAL A 67 -7.79 7.14 3.91
N GLN A 68 -8.79 6.37 4.36
CA GLN A 68 -8.56 5.17 5.16
C GLN A 68 -7.76 4.10 4.39
N VAL A 69 -8.13 3.85 3.13
CA VAL A 69 -7.43 2.88 2.27
C VAL A 69 -5.97 3.29 2.04
N PHE A 70 -5.72 4.56 1.70
CA PHE A 70 -4.35 5.04 1.49
C PHE A 70 -3.51 5.04 2.77
N THR A 71 -4.14 5.29 3.92
CA THR A 71 -3.49 5.19 5.23
C THR A 71 -3.05 3.75 5.49
N ALA A 72 -3.94 2.78 5.32
CA ALA A 72 -3.63 1.36 5.51
C ALA A 72 -2.53 0.88 4.54
N LEU A 73 -2.57 1.33 3.28
CA LEU A 73 -1.54 1.03 2.29
C LEU A 73 -0.17 1.57 2.73
N LYS A 74 -0.12 2.83 3.17
CA LYS A 74 1.12 3.46 3.67
C LYS A 74 1.70 2.67 4.84
N GLU A 75 0.89 2.34 5.84
CA GLU A 75 1.34 1.55 6.99
C GLU A 75 1.87 0.17 6.58
N CYS A 76 1.26 -0.44 5.57
CA CYS A 76 1.71 -1.74 5.06
C CYS A 76 3.09 -1.65 4.37
N VAL A 77 3.31 -0.60 3.58
CA VAL A 77 4.62 -0.33 2.96
C VAL A 77 5.68 -0.06 4.02
N GLU A 78 5.37 0.75 5.03
CA GLU A 78 6.30 1.06 6.13
C GLU A 78 6.69 -0.21 6.92
N ARG A 79 5.71 -1.08 7.24
CA ARG A 79 5.98 -2.39 7.86
C ARG A 79 6.88 -3.26 6.99
N SER A 80 6.54 -3.38 5.70
CA SER A 80 7.30 -4.20 4.74
C SER A 80 8.75 -3.73 4.62
N GLN A 81 8.96 -2.41 4.61
CA GLN A 81 10.28 -1.80 4.59
C GLN A 81 11.07 -2.14 5.88
N ALA A 82 10.43 -2.02 7.04
CA ALA A 82 11.05 -2.34 8.32
C ALA A 82 11.46 -3.84 8.40
N GLU A 83 10.59 -4.74 7.93
CA GLU A 83 10.86 -6.18 7.87
C GLU A 83 12.05 -6.51 6.95
N LEU A 84 12.13 -5.87 5.77
CA LEU A 84 13.26 -6.05 4.86
C LEU A 84 14.57 -5.62 5.52
N ILE A 85 14.59 -4.43 6.14
CA ILE A 85 15.78 -3.90 6.84
C ILE A 85 16.21 -4.84 7.96
N ASN A 86 15.27 -5.31 8.79
CA ASN A 86 15.55 -6.22 9.89
C ASN A 86 16.08 -7.58 9.40
N THR A 87 15.51 -8.11 8.32
CA THR A 87 15.98 -9.36 7.70
C THR A 87 17.42 -9.23 7.20
N ILE A 88 17.75 -8.12 6.53
CA ILE A 88 19.11 -7.85 6.06
C ILE A 88 20.08 -7.72 7.23
N LYS A 89 19.71 -6.96 8.28
CA LYS A 89 20.52 -6.81 9.49
C LYS A 89 20.78 -8.14 10.17
N GLU A 90 19.77 -9.00 10.29
CA GLU A 90 19.92 -10.31 10.93
C GLU A 90 20.82 -11.24 10.12
N LYS A 91 20.65 -11.31 8.79
CA LYS A 91 21.54 -12.07 7.91
C LYS A 91 22.98 -11.58 8.00
N ARG A 92 23.18 -10.25 8.05
CA ARG A 92 24.51 -9.65 8.23
C ARG A 92 25.12 -10.06 9.57
N ARG A 93 24.37 -9.92 10.68
CA ARG A 93 24.82 -10.31 12.02
C ARG A 93 25.20 -11.79 12.12
N LYS A 94 24.44 -12.68 11.48
CA LYS A 94 24.78 -14.12 11.43
C LYS A 94 26.09 -14.36 10.71
N THR A 95 26.31 -13.67 9.59
CA THR A 95 27.53 -13.76 8.79
C THR A 95 28.73 -13.20 9.56
N GLU A 96 28.58 -12.06 10.23
CA GLU A 96 29.60 -11.45 11.09
C GLU A 96 29.99 -12.39 12.25
N LYS A 97 29.00 -12.99 12.94
CA LYS A 97 29.27 -13.97 14.01
C LYS A 97 29.98 -15.23 13.51
N GLN A 98 29.65 -15.68 12.31
CA GLN A 98 30.35 -16.80 11.69
C GLN A 98 31.80 -16.42 11.39
N ALA A 99 32.04 -15.23 10.83
CA ALA A 99 33.38 -14.72 10.58
C ALA A 99 34.21 -14.64 11.86
N GLU A 100 33.65 -14.05 12.92
CA GLU A 100 34.33 -13.88 14.20
C GLU A 100 34.75 -15.23 14.80
N ARG A 101 33.89 -16.25 14.70
CA ARG A 101 34.23 -17.61 15.15
C ARG A 101 35.41 -18.20 14.38
N LEU A 102 35.37 -18.12 13.04
CA LEU A 102 36.44 -18.66 12.19
C LEU A 102 37.77 -17.92 12.40
N ILE A 103 37.72 -16.61 12.61
CA ILE A 103 38.91 -15.81 12.94
C ILE A 103 39.50 -16.25 14.28
N LYS A 104 38.67 -16.44 15.33
CA LYS A 104 39.15 -16.93 16.63
C LYS A 104 39.78 -18.32 16.56
N GLU A 105 39.20 -19.23 15.78
CA GLU A 105 39.78 -20.55 15.51
C GLU A 105 41.17 -20.42 14.87
N LEU A 106 41.31 -19.57 13.84
CA LEU A 106 42.58 -19.30 13.18
C LEU A 106 43.62 -18.64 14.10
N GLU A 107 43.22 -17.66 14.91
CA GLU A 107 44.10 -16.99 15.86
C GLU A 107 44.66 -17.97 16.90
N GLN A 108 43.83 -18.93 17.35
CA GLN A 108 44.25 -19.99 18.25
C GLN A 108 45.24 -20.94 17.57
N GLU A 109 44.93 -21.42 16.35
CA GLU A 109 45.84 -22.28 15.57
C GLU A 109 47.19 -21.59 15.33
N ILE A 110 47.19 -20.29 14.97
CA ILE A 110 48.41 -19.49 14.79
C ILE A 110 49.21 -19.40 16.09
N SER A 111 48.55 -19.20 17.24
CA SER A 111 49.21 -19.12 18.55
C SER A 111 49.91 -20.43 18.91
N GLU A 112 49.25 -21.57 18.70
CA GLU A 112 49.81 -22.90 18.92
C GLU A 112 50.98 -23.20 17.99
N LEU A 113 50.85 -22.83 16.70
CA LEU A 113 51.93 -22.97 15.72
C LEU A 113 53.14 -22.08 16.06
N LYS A 114 52.91 -20.84 16.51
CA LYS A 114 53.99 -19.95 16.99
C LYS A 114 54.72 -20.55 18.18
N LYS A 115 53.98 -21.07 19.18
CA LYS A 115 54.57 -21.72 20.35
C LYS A 115 55.44 -22.92 19.92
N ARG A 116 54.90 -23.80 19.09
CA ARG A 116 55.63 -24.96 18.57
C ARG A 116 56.87 -24.56 17.77
N SER A 117 56.78 -23.49 16.97
CA SER A 117 57.93 -22.95 16.24
C SER A 117 59.04 -22.50 17.19
N THR A 118 58.70 -21.83 18.30
CA THR A 118 59.71 -21.43 19.29
C THR A 118 60.33 -22.61 20.02
N GLU A 119 59.55 -23.65 20.34
CA GLU A 119 60.06 -24.88 20.95
C GLU A 119 61.02 -25.63 20.01
N VAL A 120 60.71 -25.68 18.71
CA VAL A 120 61.59 -26.25 17.68
C VAL A 120 62.88 -25.45 17.56
N GLU A 121 62.82 -24.13 17.52
CA GLU A 121 64.01 -23.26 17.44
C GLU A 121 64.91 -23.47 18.66
N GLN A 122 64.35 -23.49 19.87
CA GLN A 122 65.10 -23.76 21.10
C GLN A 122 65.74 -25.16 21.11
N LEU A 123 64.99 -26.18 20.69
CA LEU A 123 65.52 -27.55 20.65
C LEU A 123 66.65 -27.69 19.62
N SER A 124 66.56 -26.99 18.49
CA SER A 124 67.59 -27.00 17.44
C SER A 124 68.94 -26.42 17.88
N GLN A 125 68.91 -25.52 18.87
CA GLN A 125 70.11 -24.89 19.45
C GLN A 125 70.63 -25.64 20.69
N SER A 126 69.93 -26.69 21.13
CA SER A 126 70.28 -27.44 22.33
C SER A 126 71.42 -28.43 22.07
N GLU A 127 72.48 -28.36 22.87
CA GLU A 127 73.58 -29.34 22.88
C GLU A 127 73.32 -30.52 23.83
N ASP A 128 72.21 -30.50 24.59
CA ASP A 128 71.81 -31.61 25.46
C ASP A 128 71.15 -32.72 24.63
N HIS A 129 71.93 -33.74 24.29
CA HIS A 129 71.49 -34.87 23.47
C HIS A 129 70.34 -35.68 24.10
N LEU A 130 70.23 -35.74 25.43
CA LEU A 130 69.16 -36.48 26.11
C LEU A 130 67.84 -35.69 26.01
N HIS A 131 67.88 -34.39 26.32
CA HIS A 131 66.74 -33.49 26.16
C HIS A 131 66.28 -33.40 24.70
N PHE A 132 67.23 -33.35 23.76
CA PHE A 132 66.95 -33.40 22.33
C PHE A 132 66.13 -34.63 21.95
N HIS A 133 66.61 -35.82 22.32
CA HIS A 133 65.95 -37.07 21.98
C HIS A 133 64.53 -37.16 22.57
N GLN A 134 64.35 -36.75 23.83
CA GLN A 134 63.04 -36.78 24.50
C GLN A 134 62.04 -35.78 23.90
N SER A 135 62.45 -34.54 23.66
CA SER A 135 61.57 -33.49 23.14
C SER A 135 61.28 -33.64 21.65
N PHE A 136 62.21 -34.20 20.86
CA PHE A 136 62.03 -34.45 19.42
C PHE A 136 60.83 -35.36 19.14
N VAL A 137 60.64 -36.43 19.93
CA VAL A 137 59.51 -37.37 19.75
C VAL A 137 58.16 -36.66 19.86
N SER A 138 58.02 -35.73 20.82
CA SER A 138 56.81 -34.93 21.01
C SER A 138 56.61 -33.91 19.89
N LEU A 139 57.68 -33.20 19.51
CA LEU A 139 57.63 -32.13 18.51
C LEU A 139 57.52 -32.63 17.06
N ASN A 140 57.91 -33.87 16.78
CA ASN A 140 57.79 -34.47 15.44
C ASN A 140 56.37 -34.94 15.10
N ALA A 141 55.45 -35.01 16.07
CA ALA A 141 54.05 -35.29 15.80
C ALA A 141 53.42 -34.14 14.97
N ALA A 142 52.55 -34.43 14.01
CA ALA A 142 51.86 -33.37 13.27
C ALA A 142 50.96 -32.56 14.23
N PRO A 143 50.99 -31.21 14.21
CA PRO A 143 50.01 -30.42 14.94
C PRO A 143 48.61 -30.67 14.37
N PRO A 144 47.55 -30.69 15.21
CA PRO A 144 46.19 -30.80 14.74
C PRO A 144 45.79 -29.48 14.06
N THR A 145 45.87 -29.44 12.73
CA THR A 145 45.44 -28.27 11.94
C THR A 145 44.23 -28.61 11.09
N LYS A 146 43.37 -27.63 10.88
CA LYS A 146 42.20 -27.73 10.00
C LYS A 146 42.58 -27.31 8.58
N ASP A 147 41.97 -27.93 7.57
CA ASP A 147 42.10 -27.44 6.19
C ASP A 147 41.19 -26.22 5.97
N TRP A 148 41.81 -25.08 5.70
CA TRP A 148 41.13 -23.79 5.49
C TRP A 148 40.91 -23.44 4.01
N THR A 149 41.42 -24.23 3.06
CA THR A 149 41.45 -23.88 1.62
C THR A 149 40.05 -23.69 1.00
N GLN A 150 39.04 -24.39 1.52
CA GLN A 150 37.67 -24.31 1.02
C GLN A 150 36.74 -23.41 1.85
N VAL A 151 37.22 -22.86 2.98
CA VAL A 151 36.38 -22.06 3.87
C VAL A 151 36.17 -20.68 3.24
N ARG A 152 34.92 -20.37 2.89
CA ARG A 152 34.53 -19.06 2.34
C ARG A 152 33.27 -18.55 3.00
N ILE A 153 33.24 -17.25 3.29
CA ILE A 153 32.06 -16.54 3.77
C ILE A 153 31.39 -15.90 2.56
N ARG A 154 30.12 -16.23 2.31
CA ARG A 154 29.35 -15.64 1.22
C ARG A 154 28.62 -14.38 1.67
N PRO A 155 28.54 -13.33 0.84
CA PRO A 155 27.77 -12.13 1.18
C PRO A 155 26.27 -12.46 1.34
N PRO A 156 25.57 -11.86 2.32
CA PRO A 156 24.19 -12.27 2.66
C PRO A 156 23.07 -11.79 1.70
N HIS A 157 23.38 -11.05 0.64
CA HIS A 157 22.41 -10.11 0.05
C HIS A 157 21.86 -10.45 -1.35
N GLU A 158 22.34 -11.49 -2.04
CA GLU A 158 21.77 -11.86 -3.34
C GLU A 158 20.32 -12.37 -3.18
N GLY A 159 19.37 -11.75 -3.88
CA GLY A 159 18.01 -12.25 -4.09
C GLY A 159 16.95 -11.99 -3.00
N THR A 160 17.32 -11.46 -1.83
CA THR A 160 16.35 -11.28 -0.70
C THR A 160 15.30 -10.21 -0.98
N VAL A 161 15.68 -9.15 -1.71
CA VAL A 161 14.80 -8.03 -2.07
C VAL A 161 13.71 -8.49 -3.06
N VAL A 162 14.08 -9.30 -4.06
CA VAL A 162 13.16 -9.76 -5.13
C VAL A 162 12.14 -10.78 -4.60
N SER A 163 12.54 -11.67 -3.70
CA SER A 163 11.67 -12.70 -3.12
C SER A 163 10.59 -12.10 -2.20
N LEU A 164 10.96 -11.12 -1.36
CA LEU A 164 10.01 -10.42 -0.48
C LEU A 164 9.05 -9.52 -1.27
N ILE A 165 9.53 -8.81 -2.29
CA ILE A 165 8.67 -8.01 -3.17
C ILE A 165 7.65 -8.91 -3.90
N CYS A 166 8.07 -10.09 -4.38
CA CYS A 166 7.14 -11.06 -4.99
C CYS A 166 6.10 -11.60 -3.99
N TYR A 167 6.49 -11.89 -2.75
CA TYR A 167 5.55 -12.34 -1.71
C TYR A 167 4.53 -11.25 -1.37
N ILE A 168 4.99 -10.01 -1.21
CA ILE A 168 4.13 -8.86 -0.92
C ILE A 168 3.18 -8.61 -2.09
N ALA A 169 3.69 -8.52 -3.33
CA ALA A 169 2.87 -8.35 -4.54
C ALA A 169 1.83 -9.48 -4.70
N SER A 170 2.19 -10.72 -4.35
CA SER A 170 1.27 -11.86 -4.36
C SER A 170 0.20 -11.74 -3.28
N SER A 171 0.56 -11.33 -2.06
CA SER A 171 -0.41 -11.13 -0.97
C SER A 171 -1.41 -10.01 -1.27
N TYR A 172 -1.00 -8.98 -2.02
CA TYR A 172 -1.91 -7.94 -2.53
C TYR A 172 -2.84 -8.49 -3.61
N TYR A 173 -2.34 -9.33 -4.54
CA TYR A 173 -3.16 -9.94 -5.60
C TYR A 173 -4.23 -10.92 -5.06
N TYR A 174 -3.96 -11.60 -3.94
CA TYR A 174 -4.91 -12.53 -3.32
C TYR A 174 -5.87 -11.88 -2.31
N ASN A 175 -5.52 -10.76 -1.68
CA ASN A 175 -6.41 -10.06 -0.73
C ASN A 175 -7.37 -9.05 -1.38
N THR A 176 -7.07 -8.52 -2.56
CA THR A 176 -8.00 -7.61 -3.27
C THR A 176 -9.18 -8.32 -3.94
N ASN A 177 -9.11 -9.65 -4.11
CA ASN A 177 -10.17 -10.45 -4.71
C ASN A 177 -11.35 -10.76 -3.76
N PHE A 178 -11.33 -10.31 -2.50
CA PHE A 178 -12.47 -10.50 -1.58
C PHE A 178 -13.23 -9.21 -1.25
N THR A 179 -12.76 -8.03 -1.66
CA THR A 179 -13.45 -6.76 -1.36
C THR A 179 -13.75 -5.89 -2.57
N THR A 180 -13.06 -6.06 -3.70
CA THR A 180 -13.41 -5.34 -4.94
C THR A 180 -14.67 -5.89 -5.62
N LEU A 181 -15.01 -7.16 -5.41
CA LEU A 181 -16.26 -7.75 -5.89
C LEU A 181 -17.48 -7.32 -5.05
N ASP A 182 -17.33 -7.06 -3.75
CA ASP A 182 -18.43 -6.57 -2.91
C ASP A 182 -18.71 -5.07 -3.09
N ILE A 183 -17.71 -4.27 -3.48
CA ILE A 183 -17.89 -2.83 -3.73
C ILE A 183 -18.53 -2.56 -5.10
N ILE A 184 -18.31 -3.42 -6.11
CA ILE A 184 -18.89 -3.22 -7.45
C ILE A 184 -20.35 -3.74 -7.51
N GLN A 185 -20.75 -4.65 -6.62
CA GLN A 185 -22.10 -5.24 -6.66
C GLN A 185 -23.19 -4.34 -6.05
N TYR A 186 -22.84 -3.22 -5.42
CA TYR A 186 -23.81 -2.22 -4.89
C TYR A 186 -23.91 -0.93 -5.72
N SER A 187 -23.31 -0.88 -6.92
CA SER A 187 -23.31 0.31 -7.77
C SER A 187 -23.90 0.11 -9.17
N LEU A 188 -24.78 -0.89 -9.37
CA LEU A 188 -25.60 -1.06 -10.58
C LEU A 188 -27.09 -1.18 -10.24
#